data_AF-Q327X5-F1
#
_entry.id   AF-Q327X5-F1
#
_cell.length_a   1.000
_cell.length_b   1.000
_cell.length_c   1.000
_cell.angle_alpha   90.00
_cell.angle_beta   90.00
_cell.angle_gamma   90.00
#
_symmetry.space_group_name_H-M   'P 1'
#
loop_
_entity.id
_entity.type
_entity.pdbx_description
1 polymer ?
#
loop_
_entity_poly.entity_id
_entity_poly.type
_entity_poly.pdbx_seq_one_letter_code
_entity_poly.pdbx_strand_id
1 'polypeptide(L)'
;MSHQKIIQDLIAWIAEHIDQPLNIDVVAKKSGYSKWYLQRMFRTVTHQTLGDYIRQRRLLLAAVELRTTERPIFDIAMDLGYVSQQTFSRVFRRQFDRTPSDYRHRL
;
A
#
# COMPACT_ATOMS: atom_id res chain seq x y z
N MET A 1 -7.85 24.61 8.38
CA MET A 1 -8.04 23.74 7.20
C MET A 1 -8.93 22.57 7.61
N SER A 2 -9.92 22.18 6.79
CA SER A 2 -10.77 21.01 7.10
C SER A 2 -9.92 19.73 7.15
N HIS A 3 -10.16 18.84 8.11
CA HIS A 3 -9.52 17.52 8.17
C HIS A 3 -9.65 16.76 6.84
N GLN A 4 -10.75 16.97 6.11
CA GLN A 4 -10.96 16.41 4.77
C GLN A 4 -9.84 16.78 3.80
N LYS A 5 -9.49 18.07 3.73
CA LYS A 5 -8.47 18.58 2.78
C LYS A 5 -7.09 18.02 3.12
N ILE A 6 -6.73 18.01 4.41
CA ILE A 6 -5.46 17.45 4.89
C ILE A 6 -5.33 15.97 4.49
N ILE A 7 -6.40 15.20 4.66
CA ILE A 7 -6.39 13.78 4.29
C ILE A 7 -6.37 13.57 2.77
N GLN A 8 -7.05 14.41 1.99
CA GLN A 8 -6.99 14.35 0.52
C GLN A 8 -5.58 14.65 0.00
N ASP A 9 -4.94 15.70 0.50
CA ASP A 9 -3.56 16.06 0.14
C ASP A 9 -2.59 14.94 0.56
N LEU A 10 -2.81 14.34 1.72
CA LEU A 10 -2.02 13.21 2.18
C LEU A 10 -2.22 11.95 1.32
N ILE A 11 -3.46 11.68 0.89
CA ILE A 11 -3.78 10.56 -0.01
C ILE A 11 -3.07 10.73 -1.35
N ALA A 12 -3.09 11.94 -1.92
CA ALA A 12 -2.39 12.24 -3.16
C ALA A 12 -0.88 11.99 -2.99
N TRP A 13 -0.30 12.52 -1.91
CA TRP A 13 1.11 12.31 -1.61
C TRP A 13 1.46 10.82 -1.40
N ILE A 14 0.63 10.06 -0.66
CA ILE A 14 0.83 8.60 -0.50
C ILE A 14 0.79 7.90 -1.85
N ALA A 15 -0.13 8.27 -2.74
CA ALA A 15 -0.25 7.65 -4.06
C ALA A 15 0.99 7.91 -4.94
N GLU A 16 1.59 9.10 -4.85
CA GLU A 16 2.83 9.47 -5.56
C GLU A 16 4.08 8.75 -5.04
N HIS A 17 4.06 8.26 -3.79
CA HIS A 17 5.22 7.65 -3.12
C HIS A 17 4.96 6.17 -2.75
N ILE A 18 3.95 5.54 -3.36
CA ILE A 18 3.50 4.20 -2.98
C ILE A 18 4.46 3.08 -3.40
N ASP A 19 5.24 3.34 -4.45
CA ASP A 19 6.31 2.52 -5.02
C ASP A 19 7.60 2.55 -4.20
N GLN A 20 7.68 3.45 -3.21
CA GLN A 20 8.81 3.56 -2.29
C GLN A 20 8.55 2.80 -0.97
N PRO A 21 9.61 2.58 -0.15
CA PRO A 21 9.50 2.12 1.23
C PRO A 21 8.70 3.08 2.14
N LEU A 22 7.39 3.07 2.00
CA LEU A 22 6.41 3.80 2.80
C LEU A 22 5.94 2.95 4.00
N ASN A 23 5.98 3.49 5.20
CA ASN A 23 5.31 2.92 6.35
C ASN A 23 4.58 4.02 7.12
N ILE A 24 3.76 3.64 8.11
CA ILE A 24 2.94 4.61 8.84
C ILE A 24 3.81 5.69 9.51
N ASP A 25 5.03 5.35 9.93
CA ASP A 25 5.95 6.29 10.58
C ASP A 25 6.47 7.34 9.59
N VAL A 26 6.77 6.95 8.34
CA VAL A 26 7.10 7.89 7.24
C VAL A 26 5.94 8.83 6.95
N VAL A 27 4.71 8.30 6.85
CA VAL A 27 3.51 9.11 6.58
C VAL A 27 3.22 10.07 7.74
N ALA A 28 3.37 9.62 8.99
CA ALA A 28 3.21 10.45 10.17
C ALA A 28 4.21 11.62 10.16
N LYS A 29 5.50 11.32 9.93
CA LYS A 29 6.56 12.33 9.82
C LYS A 29 6.26 13.36 8.74
N LYS A 30 5.80 12.92 7.56
CA LYS A 30 5.40 13.82 6.47
C LYS A 30 4.21 14.71 6.84
N SER A 31 3.23 14.16 7.54
CA SER A 31 2.02 14.89 7.92
C SER A 31 2.23 15.93 9.03
N GLY A 32 3.30 15.82 9.82
CA GLY A 32 3.52 16.61 11.02
C GLY A 32 2.68 16.19 12.24
N TYR A 33 1.81 15.19 12.08
CA TYR A 33 0.98 14.66 13.16
C TYR A 33 1.59 13.41 13.79
N SER A 34 1.27 13.17 15.06
CA SER A 34 1.58 11.90 15.70
C SER A 34 0.88 10.74 14.96
N LYS A 35 1.53 9.57 14.96
CA LYS A 35 0.98 8.33 14.36
C LYS A 35 -0.43 8.00 14.85
N TRP A 36 -0.70 8.22 16.14
CA TRP A 36 -2.02 7.98 16.72
C TRP A 36 -3.06 8.95 16.15
N TYR A 37 -2.78 10.25 16.18
CA TYR A 37 -3.72 11.26 15.70
C TYR A 37 -3.97 11.13 14.21
N LEU A 38 -2.92 10.91 13.42
CA LEU A 38 -3.02 10.72 11.99
C LEU A 38 -3.91 9.53 11.63
N GLN A 39 -3.69 8.36 12.24
CA GLN A 39 -4.49 7.17 11.95
C GLN A 39 -5.96 7.37 12.34
N ARG A 40 -6.22 8.05 13.46
CA ARG A 40 -7.58 8.39 13.89
C ARG A 40 -8.25 9.33 12.89
N MET A 41 -7.57 10.42 12.53
CA MET A 41 -8.06 11.41 11.55
C MET A 41 -8.33 10.76 10.20
N PHE A 42 -7.39 9.95 9.69
CA PHE A 42 -7.52 9.22 8.43
C PHE A 42 -8.73 8.29 8.44
N ARG A 43 -8.93 7.51 9.52
CA ARG A 43 -10.08 6.61 9.65
C ARG A 43 -11.41 7.35 9.73
N THR A 44 -11.46 8.49 10.42
CA THR A 44 -12.67 9.32 10.48
C THR A 44 -13.09 9.82 9.09
N VAL A 45 -12.12 10.19 8.25
CA VAL A 45 -12.37 10.74 6.91
C VAL A 45 -12.63 9.65 5.86
N THR A 46 -11.88 8.56 5.91
CA THR A 46 -11.88 7.55 4.83
C THR A 46 -12.64 6.27 5.17
N HIS A 47 -13.09 6.13 6.41
CA HIS A 47 -13.71 4.91 6.95
C HIS A 47 -12.83 3.65 6.92
N GLN A 48 -11.53 3.78 6.64
CA GLN A 48 -10.56 2.68 6.66
C GLN A 48 -9.29 3.07 7.42
N THR A 49 -8.49 2.09 7.84
CA THR A 49 -7.22 2.39 8.50
C THR A 49 -6.17 2.83 7.48
N LEU A 50 -5.25 3.71 7.88
CA LEU A 50 -4.13 4.12 7.03
C LEU A 50 -3.27 2.94 6.58
N GLY A 51 -3.05 1.97 7.48
CA GLY A 51 -2.28 0.76 7.16
C GLY A 51 -2.97 -0.10 6.10
N ASP A 52 -4.29 -0.26 6.18
CA ASP A 52 -5.04 -1.03 5.18
C ASP A 52 -5.08 -0.30 3.83
N TYR A 53 -5.23 1.03 3.84
CA TYR A 53 -5.15 1.83 2.62
C TYR A 53 -3.81 1.66 1.89
N ILE A 54 -2.69 1.82 2.59
CA ILE A 54 -1.34 1.66 2.02
C ILE A 54 -1.18 0.23 1.49
N ARG A 55 -1.59 -0.77 2.26
CA ARG A 55 -1.52 -2.18 1.87
C ARG A 55 -2.30 -2.45 0.58
N GLN A 56 -3.55 -1.98 0.49
CA GLN A 56 -4.38 -2.16 -0.70
C GLN A 56 -3.76 -1.49 -1.92
N ARG A 57 -3.27 -0.25 -1.79
CA ARG A 57 -2.60 0.47 -2.89
C ARG A 57 -1.34 -0.25 -3.38
N ARG A 58 -0.54 -0.81 -2.47
CA ARG A 58 0.63 -1.63 -2.80
C ARG A 58 0.27 -2.92 -3.52
N LEU A 59 -0.79 -3.59 -3.08
CA LEU A 59 -1.25 -4.83 -3.73
C LEU A 59 -1.76 -4.56 -5.14
N LEU A 60 -2.44 -3.44 -5.37
CA LEU A 60 -2.84 -3.01 -6.71
C LEU A 60 -1.62 -2.72 -7.59
N LEU A 61 -0.60 -2.02 -7.07
CA LEU A 61 0.66 -1.81 -7.80
C LEU A 61 1.34 -3.15 -8.13
N ALA A 62 1.40 -4.07 -7.17
CA ALA A 62 1.94 -5.42 -7.39
C ALA A 62 1.17 -6.15 -8.50
N ALA A 63 -0.16 -6.05 -8.51
CA ALA A 63 -1.00 -6.67 -9.53
C ALA A 63 -0.71 -6.11 -10.92
N VAL A 64 -0.44 -4.81 -11.04
CA VAL A 64 0.00 -4.18 -12.31
C VAL A 64 1.38 -4.73 -12.70
N GLU A 65 2.38 -4.65 -11.82
CA GLU A 65 3.75 -5.13 -12.08
C GLU A 65 3.79 -6.61 -12.49
N LEU A 66 2.97 -7.46 -11.87
CA LEU A 66 2.86 -8.88 -12.20
C LEU A 66 2.32 -9.13 -13.61
N ARG A 67 1.50 -8.21 -14.14
CA ARG A 67 0.87 -8.28 -15.47
C ARG A 67 1.69 -7.60 -16.55
N THR A 68 2.44 -6.56 -16.21
CA THR A 68 3.14 -5.71 -17.18
C THR A 68 4.63 -6.01 -17.26
N THR A 69 5.19 -6.79 -16.33
CA THR A 69 6.62 -7.07 -16.28
C THR A 69 6.91 -8.55 -16.00
N GLU A 70 8.12 -8.98 -16.36
CA GLU A 70 8.66 -10.30 -16.02
C GLU A 70 9.48 -10.30 -14.72
N ARG A 71 9.50 -9.18 -13.98
CA ARG A 71 10.32 -9.01 -12.77
C ARG A 71 10.10 -10.15 -11.77
N PRO A 72 11.12 -10.64 -11.06
CA PRO A 72 10.93 -11.67 -10.05
C PRO A 72 9.88 -11.27 -9.00
N ILE A 73 8.99 -12.21 -8.65
CA ILE A 73 7.96 -11.99 -7.61
C ILE A 73 8.59 -11.60 -6.27
N PHE A 74 9.79 -12.14 -6.00
CA PHE A 74 10.62 -11.77 -4.86
C PHE A 74 10.92 -10.26 -4.84
N ASP A 75 11.45 -9.72 -5.93
CA ASP A 75 11.84 -8.30 -6.04
C ASP A 75 10.62 -7.39 -5.88
N ILE A 76 9.50 -7.72 -6.54
CA ILE A 76 8.23 -6.98 -6.39
C ILE A 76 7.80 -6.96 -4.91
N ALA A 77 7.93 -8.09 -4.20
CA ALA A 77 7.57 -8.16 -2.79
C ALA A 77 8.49 -7.29 -1.91
N MET A 78 9.80 -7.31 -2.18
CA MET A 78 10.79 -6.56 -1.39
C MET A 78 10.63 -5.04 -1.58
N ASP A 79 10.46 -4.59 -2.82
CA ASP A 79 10.28 -3.16 -3.15
C ASP A 79 9.02 -2.58 -2.51
N LEU A 80 7.95 -3.39 -2.44
CA LEU A 80 6.71 -3.00 -1.75
C LEU A 80 6.80 -3.08 -0.22
N GLY A 81 7.97 -3.38 0.33
CA GLY A 81 8.27 -3.37 1.76
C GLY A 81 7.73 -4.59 2.53
N TYR A 82 7.52 -5.73 1.86
CA TYR A 82 7.18 -6.97 2.56
C TYR A 82 8.43 -7.64 3.10
N VAL A 83 8.34 -8.17 4.33
CA VAL A 83 9.47 -8.87 4.99
C VAL A 83 9.86 -10.20 4.32
N SER A 84 8.98 -10.76 3.50
CA SER A 84 9.21 -12.01 2.77
C SER A 84 8.21 -12.20 1.63
N GLN A 85 8.63 -12.91 0.58
CA GLN A 85 7.75 -13.29 -0.54
C GLN A 85 6.56 -14.15 -0.08
N GLN A 86 6.73 -14.98 0.95
CA GLN A 86 5.66 -15.80 1.52
C GLN A 86 4.58 -14.93 2.16
N THR A 87 4.99 -13.88 2.90
CA THR A 87 4.05 -12.91 3.48
C THR A 87 3.30 -12.15 2.39
N PHE A 88 4.03 -11.67 1.38
CA PHE A 88 3.44 -11.02 0.22
C PHE A 88 2.41 -11.93 -0.48
N SER A 89 2.79 -13.16 -0.80
CA SER A 89 1.94 -14.10 -1.53
C SER A 89 0.65 -14.44 -0.76
N ARG A 90 0.73 -14.60 0.57
CA ARG A 90 -0.45 -14.81 1.43
C ARG A 90 -1.39 -13.60 1.41
N VAL A 91 -0.85 -12.39 1.54
CA VAL A 91 -1.64 -11.15 1.55
C VAL A 91 -2.24 -10.89 0.17
N PHE A 92 -1.47 -11.09 -0.90
CA PHE A 92 -1.92 -10.95 -2.28
C PHE A 92 -3.06 -11.93 -2.59
N ARG A 93 -2.92 -13.21 -2.20
CA ARG A 93 -3.97 -14.20 -2.38
C ARG A 93 -5.23 -13.87 -1.61
N ARG A 94 -5.13 -13.30 -0.41
CA ARG A 94 -6.31 -12.83 0.33
C ARG A 94 -7.04 -11.69 -0.38
N GLN A 95 -6.34 -10.89 -1.17
CA GLN A 95 -6.90 -9.72 -1.85
C GLN A 95 -7.48 -10.06 -3.24
N PHE A 96 -6.85 -10.97 -3.97
CA PHE A 96 -7.19 -11.28 -5.37
C PHE A 96 -7.61 -12.74 -5.60
N ASP A 97 -7.79 -13.51 -4.53
CA ASP A 97 -8.14 -14.94 -4.52
C ASP A 97 -7.19 -15.85 -5.32
N ARG A 98 -5.96 -15.38 -5.59
CA ARG A 98 -4.97 -16.07 -6.44
C ARG A 98 -3.54 -15.84 -5.95
N THR A 99 -2.64 -16.79 -6.19
CA THR A 99 -1.21 -16.55 -5.90
C THR A 99 -0.64 -15.53 -6.88
N PRO A 100 0.46 -14.81 -6.53
CA PRO A 100 1.12 -13.90 -7.47
C PRO A 100 1.56 -14.57 -8.78
N SER A 101 1.97 -15.84 -8.73
CA SER A 101 2.36 -16.61 -9.93
C SER A 101 1.16 -16.91 -10.81
N ASP A 102 0.05 -17.40 -10.24
CA ASP A 102 -1.20 -17.61 -11.00
C ASP A 102 -1.74 -16.29 -11.56
N TYR A 103 -1.57 -15.20 -10.80
CA TYR A 103 -1.91 -13.85 -11.22
C TYR A 103 -0.91 -13.27 -12.23
N ARG A 104 0.23 -13.88 -12.54
CA ARG A 104 1.05 -13.43 -13.66
C ARG A 104 0.55 -14.02 -14.96
N HIS A 105 0.30 -15.32 -14.98
CA HIS A 105 0.07 -16.10 -16.20
C HIS A 105 -1.36 -16.06 -16.78
N ARG A 106 -2.27 -15.25 -16.22
CA ARG A 106 -3.64 -15.16 -16.73
C ARG A 106 -3.81 -14.05 -17.77
N LEU A 107 -4.43 -14.37 -18.90
CA LEU A 107 -5.03 -13.40 -19.82
C LEU A 107 -6.33 -12.84 -19.23
#